data_AF-A0A192GRJ2-F1
#
_entry.id   AF-A0A192GRJ2-F1
#
_cell.length_a   1.000
_cell.length_b   1.000
_cell.length_c   1.000
_cell.angle_alpha   90.00
_cell.angle_beta   90.00
_cell.angle_gamma   90.00
#
_symmetry.space_group_name_H-M   'P 1'
#
loop_
_entity.id
_entity.type
_entity.pdbx_description
1 polymer ?
#
loop_
_entity_poly.entity_id
_entity_poly.type
_entity_poly.pdbx_seq_one_letter_code
_entity_poly.pdbx_strand_id
1 'polypeptide(L)'
;PFHPYYSTKDILGFALLFILLATLALFSPNLLGDPENFTPANPLATPPHIKPEWYFLFAYAILRSIPNKLGGVLALAASVLVLFLIPFLHTSKLRSM
;
A
#
# COMPACT_ATOMS: atom_id res chain seq x y z
N PRO A 1 29.25 13.64 8.06
CA PRO A 1 29.63 12.41 7.31
C PRO A 1 28.53 11.36 7.50
N PHE A 2 28.31 10.49 6.51
CA PHE A 2 27.28 9.45 6.62
C PHE A 2 27.61 8.46 7.76
N HIS A 3 28.85 7.96 7.76
CA HIS A 3 29.37 7.13 8.84
C HIS A 3 30.03 7.99 9.92
N PRO A 4 29.84 7.70 11.22
CA PRO A 4 29.08 6.55 11.77
C PRO A 4 27.58 6.82 11.97
N TYR A 5 27.12 8.06 11.87
CA TYR A 5 25.80 8.50 12.36
C TYR A 5 24.61 7.82 11.67
N TYR A 6 24.53 7.88 10.34
CA TYR A 6 23.42 7.30 9.60
C TYR A 6 23.52 5.79 9.53
N SER A 7 24.73 5.21 9.46
CA SER A 7 24.92 3.76 9.54
C SER A 7 24.33 3.19 10.83
N THR A 8 24.63 3.79 11.99
CA THR A 8 24.08 3.34 13.28
C THR A 8 22.57 3.52 13.34
N LYS A 9 22.04 4.64 12.81
CA LYS A 9 20.60 4.89 12.73
C LYS A 9 19.88 3.88 11.84
N ASP A 10 20.47 3.52 10.70
CA ASP A 10 19.89 2.56 9.76
C ASP A 10 19.87 1.15 10.37
N ILE A 11 20.94 0.74 11.07
CA ILE A 11 20.97 -0.54 11.81
C ILE A 11 19.83 -0.60 12.83
N LEU A 12 19.61 0.48 13.59
CA LEU A 12 18.49 0.56 14.52
C LEU A 12 17.13 0.47 13.79
N GLY A 13 16.99 1.16 12.66
CA GLY A 13 15.78 1.11 11.83
C GLY A 13 15.46 -0.30 11.32
N PHE A 14 16.48 -1.01 10.81
CA PHE A 14 16.32 -2.40 10.38
C PHE A 14 16.00 -3.34 11.55
N ALA A 15 16.64 -3.16 12.70
CA ALA A 15 16.33 -3.96 13.89
C ALA A 15 14.84 -3.83 14.28
N LEU A 16 14.30 -2.61 14.28
CA LEU A 16 12.87 -2.38 14.56
C LEU A 16 11.96 -3.00 13.48
N LEU A 17 12.30 -2.86 12.20
CA LEU A 17 11.56 -3.49 11.10
C LEU A 17 11.52 -5.01 11.25
N PHE A 18 12.63 -5.65 11.59
CA PHE A 18 12.69 -7.10 11.77
C PHE A 18 11.90 -7.56 12.98
N ILE A 19 11.92 -6.82 14.09
CA ILE A 19 11.11 -7.14 15.27
C ILE A 19 9.61 -7.12 14.90
N LEU A 20 9.15 -6.08 14.18
CA LEU A 20 7.76 -5.99 13.76
C LEU A 20 7.38 -7.13 12.81
N LEU A 21 8.22 -7.42 11.82
CA LEU A 21 7.99 -8.49 10.85
C LEU A 21 7.96 -9.86 11.52
N ALA A 22 8.93 -10.15 12.41
CA ALA A 22 9.00 -11.40 13.15
C ALA A 22 7.78 -11.56 14.07
N THR A 23 7.33 -10.47 14.71
CA THR A 23 6.14 -10.50 15.56
C THR A 23 4.91 -10.87 14.74
N LEU A 24 4.70 -10.22 13.59
CA LEU A 24 3.59 -10.53 12.70
C LEU A 24 3.66 -12.00 12.21
N ALA A 25 4.82 -12.44 11.73
CA ALA A 25 4.99 -13.78 11.16
C ALA A 25 4.86 -14.91 12.19
N LEU A 26 5.37 -14.72 13.41
CA LEU A 26 5.41 -15.78 14.42
C LEU A 26 4.14 -15.83 15.28
N PHE A 27 3.52 -14.68 15.58
CA PHE A 27 2.36 -14.65 16.47
C PHE A 27 1.03 -14.49 15.73
N SER A 28 1.01 -13.89 14.54
CA SER A 28 -0.24 -13.59 13.82
C SER A 28 -0.07 -13.59 12.29
N PRO A 29 0.41 -14.69 11.68
CA PRO A 29 0.81 -14.72 10.28
C PRO A 29 -0.31 -14.38 9.29
N ASN A 30 -1.56 -14.69 9.64
CA ASN A 30 -2.72 -14.50 8.79
C ASN A 30 -3.50 -13.20 9.10
N LEU A 31 -3.00 -12.34 9.99
CA LEU A 31 -3.72 -11.14 10.43
C LEU A 31 -4.04 -10.17 9.28
N LEU A 32 -3.12 -10.06 8.31
CA LEU A 32 -3.26 -9.16 7.16
C LEU A 32 -3.81 -9.86 5.91
N GLY A 33 -4.05 -11.17 5.98
CA GLY A 33 -4.54 -11.98 4.87
C GLY A 33 -6.07 -12.10 4.85
N ASP A 34 -6.62 -12.58 3.73
CA ASP A 34 -8.03 -12.91 3.62
C ASP A 34 -8.25 -14.43 3.75
N PRO A 35 -9.11 -14.91 4.67
CA PRO A 35 -9.46 -16.32 4.78
C PRO A 35 -9.94 -16.97 3.48
N GLU A 36 -10.58 -16.21 2.58
CA GLU A 36 -11.09 -16.73 1.30
C GLU A 36 -9.95 -17.27 0.41
N ASN A 37 -8.72 -16.75 0.55
CA ASN A 37 -7.55 -17.19 -0.23
C ASN A 37 -7.02 -18.59 0.15
N PHE A 38 -7.52 -19.20 1.23
CA PHE A 38 -7.21 -20.59 1.57
C PHE A 38 -8.12 -21.60 0.86
N THR A 39 -9.17 -21.13 0.18
CA THR A 39 -10.00 -21.98 -0.66
C THR A 39 -9.44 -22.02 -2.10
N PRO A 40 -9.38 -23.19 -2.76
CA PRO A 40 -8.94 -23.26 -4.16
C PRO A 40 -9.83 -22.42 -5.07
N ALA A 41 -9.22 -21.77 -6.07
CA ALA A 41 -9.94 -20.89 -6.99
C ALA A 41 -11.01 -21.65 -7.79
N ASN A 42 -12.21 -21.08 -7.84
CA ASN A 42 -13.32 -21.57 -8.65
C ASN A 42 -13.73 -20.51 -9.69
N PRO A 43 -13.47 -20.71 -11.00
CA PRO A 43 -13.78 -19.71 -12.02
C PRO A 43 -15.29 -19.50 -12.23
N LEU A 44 -16.14 -20.40 -11.73
CA LEU A 44 -17.60 -20.33 -11.88
C LEU A 44 -18.29 -19.63 -10.69
N ALA A 45 -17.56 -19.32 -9.61
CA ALA A 45 -18.15 -18.74 -8.40
C ALA A 45 -17.29 -17.59 -7.86
N THR A 46 -17.87 -16.39 -7.77
CA THR A 46 -17.25 -15.24 -7.12
C THR A 46 -17.65 -15.17 -5.65
N PRO A 47 -16.70 -14.97 -4.72
CA PRO A 47 -17.04 -14.73 -3.32
C PRO A 47 -17.89 -13.46 -3.13
N PRO A 48 -18.78 -13.43 -2.13
CA PRO A 48 -19.73 -12.33 -1.93
C PRO A 48 -19.07 -10.99 -1.56
N HIS A 49 -17.92 -11.02 -0.88
CA HIS A 49 -17.23 -9.84 -0.38
C HIS A 49 -15.82 -9.67 -0.97
N ILE A 50 -15.67 -9.96 -2.28
CA ILE A 50 -14.40 -9.83 -2.99
C ILE A 50 -13.78 -8.43 -2.84
N LYS A 51 -12.54 -8.41 -2.35
CA LYS A 51 -11.73 -7.22 -2.15
C LYS A 51 -10.26 -7.57 -2.41
N PRO A 52 -9.44 -6.60 -2.84
CA PRO A 52 -8.00 -6.82 -2.92
C PRO A 52 -7.38 -6.78 -1.51
N GLU A 53 -6.08 -7.06 -1.44
CA GLU A 53 -5.30 -6.92 -0.22
C GLU A 53 -5.34 -5.49 0.32
N TRP A 54 -5.09 -5.37 1.63
CA TRP A 54 -5.31 -4.14 2.39
C TRP A 54 -4.60 -2.90 1.81
N TYR A 55 -3.38 -3.07 1.27
CA TYR A 55 -2.60 -1.98 0.68
C TYR A 55 -3.16 -1.44 -0.64
N PHE A 56 -4.09 -2.16 -1.29
CA PHE A 56 -4.80 -1.69 -2.49
C PHE A 56 -6.19 -1.13 -2.21
N LEU A 57 -6.68 -1.18 -0.96
CA LEU A 57 -8.04 -0.75 -0.64
C LEU A 57 -8.30 0.73 -0.95
N PHE A 58 -7.28 1.61 -0.84
CA PHE A 58 -7.43 3.02 -1.18
C PHE A 58 -7.74 3.21 -2.68
N ALA A 59 -7.01 2.51 -3.56
CA ALA A 59 -7.20 2.57 -5.01
C ALA A 59 -8.51 1.88 -5.42
N TYR A 60 -8.86 0.78 -4.76
CA TYR A 60 -10.14 0.09 -4.98
C TYR A 60 -11.34 0.95 -4.58
N ALA A 61 -11.23 1.75 -3.52
CA ALA A 61 -12.25 2.71 -3.13
C ALA A 61 -12.44 3.82 -4.20
N ILE A 62 -11.34 4.33 -4.76
CA ILE A 62 -11.37 5.31 -5.87
C ILE A 62 -12.01 4.70 -7.13
N LEU A 63 -11.66 3.46 -7.47
CA LEU A 63 -12.24 2.76 -8.62
C LEU A 63 -13.77 2.64 -8.51
N ARG A 64 -14.28 2.29 -7.32
CA ARG A 64 -15.72 2.08 -7.07
C ARG A 64 -16.52 3.37 -6.86
N SER A 65 -15.88 4.50 -6.61
CA SER A 65 -16.58 5.78 -6.42
C SER A 65 -17.09 6.38 -7.73
N ILE A 66 -16.55 5.95 -8.87
CA ILE A 66 -16.92 6.44 -10.20
C ILE A 66 -17.86 5.44 -10.89
N PRO A 67 -19.13 5.79 -11.16
CA PRO A 67 -20.10 4.90 -11.81
C PRO A 67 -19.89 4.83 -13.34
N ASN A 68 -18.64 4.74 -13.80
CA ASN A 68 -18.26 4.58 -15.20
C ASN A 68 -17.02 3.69 -15.30
N LYS A 69 -17.05 2.67 -16.17
CA LYS A 69 -15.96 1.69 -16.29
C LYS A 69 -14.64 2.33 -16.72
N LEU A 70 -14.64 3.17 -17.75
CA LEU A 70 -13.42 3.84 -18.24
C LEU A 70 -12.95 4.88 -17.24
N GLY A 71 -13.87 5.71 -16.71
CA GLY A 71 -13.56 6.74 -15.72
C GLY A 71 -12.94 6.19 -14.44
N GLY A 72 -13.48 5.09 -13.91
CA GLY A 72 -12.91 4.42 -12.74
C GLY A 72 -11.49 3.90 -12.98
N VAL A 73 -11.24 3.27 -14.13
CA VAL A 73 -9.89 2.77 -14.48
C VAL A 73 -8.90 3.93 -14.65
N LEU A 74 -9.31 5.02 -15.33
CA LEU A 74 -8.47 6.21 -15.47
C LEU A 74 -8.17 6.85 -14.11
N ALA A 75 -9.15 6.91 -13.20
CA ALA A 75 -8.96 7.46 -11.86
C ALA A 75 -8.05 6.59 -10.98
N LEU A 76 -8.14 5.26 -11.09
CA LEU A 76 -7.22 4.35 -10.41
C LEU A 76 -5.78 4.53 -10.92
N ALA A 77 -5.57 4.69 -12.22
CA ALA A 77 -4.23 5.02 -12.74
C ALA A 77 -3.77 6.41 -12.23
N ALA A 78 -4.66 7.40 -12.26
CA ALA A 78 -4.38 8.75 -11.81
C ALA A 78 -4.04 8.81 -10.30
N SER A 79 -4.60 7.94 -9.46
CA SER A 79 -4.33 7.95 -8.01
C SER A 79 -2.86 7.65 -7.66
N VAL A 80 -2.14 6.97 -8.55
CA VAL A 80 -0.69 6.75 -8.42
C VAL A 80 0.07 7.80 -9.23
N LEU A 81 -0.36 8.09 -10.46
CA LEU A 81 0.34 9.02 -11.35
C LEU A 81 0.35 10.46 -10.84
N VAL A 82 -0.63 10.86 -10.01
CA VAL A 82 -0.67 12.19 -9.39
C VAL A 82 0.61 12.48 -8.56
N LEU A 83 1.31 11.46 -8.08
CA LEU A 83 2.58 11.63 -7.37
C LEU A 83 3.65 12.33 -8.23
N PHE A 84 3.63 12.12 -9.55
CA PHE A 84 4.54 12.80 -10.48
C PHE A 84 4.21 14.29 -10.67
N LEU A 85 2.99 14.71 -10.34
CA LEU A 85 2.58 16.11 -10.40
C LEU A 85 3.01 16.91 -9.16
N ILE A 86 3.37 16.23 -8.06
CA ILE A 86 3.73 16.89 -6.78
C ILE A 86 4.76 18.02 -6.96
N PRO A 87 5.89 17.85 -7.69
CA PRO A 87 6.87 18.92 -7.85
C PRO A 87 6.35 20.14 -8.60
N PHE A 88 5.41 19.93 -9.54
CA PHE A 88 4.81 21.01 -10.34
C PHE A 88 3.68 21.73 -9.61
N LEU A 89 3.06 21.07 -8.63
CA LEU A 89 1.97 21.63 -7.81
C LEU A 89 2.49 22.37 -6.56
N HIS A 90 3.79 22.31 -6.26
CA HIS A 90 4.37 22.99 -5.10
C HIS A 90 4.44 24.51 -5.31
N THR A 91 3.61 25.25 -4.58
CA THR A 91 3.52 26.73 -4.68
C THR A 91 4.24 27.46 -3.54
N SER A 92 4.64 26.76 -2.48
CA SER A 92 5.30 27.39 -1.34
C SER A 92 6.68 27.89 -1.73
N LYS A 93 7.03 29.11 -1.29
CA LYS A 93 8.37 29.69 -1.47
C LYS A 93 9.43 28.96 -0.64
N LEU A 94 9.03 28.13 0.31
CA LEU A 94 9.91 27.41 1.22
C LEU A 94 9.82 25.91 0.96
N ARG A 95 10.97 25.24 1.02
CA ARG A 95 11.06 23.79 1.13
C ARG A 95 11.34 23.43 2.59
N SER A 96 10.69 22.41 3.14
CA SER A 96 11.08 21.85 4.44
C SER A 96 12.55 21.44 4.38
N MET A 97 13.28 21.72 5.46
CA MET A 97 14.60 21.15 5.68
C MET A 97 14.51 19.64 5.88
#